data_AF-A0A357NGP5-F1
#
_entry.id   AF-A0A357NGP5-F1
#
_cell.length_a   1.000
_cell.length_b   1.000
_cell.length_c   1.000
_cell.angle_alpha   90.00
_cell.angle_beta   90.00
_cell.angle_gamma   90.00
#
_symmetry.space_group_name_H-M   'P 1'
#
loop_
_entity.id
_entity.type
_entity.pdbx_description
1 polymer ?
#
loop_
_entity_poly.entity_id
_entity_poly.type
_entity_poly.pdbx_seq_one_letter_code
_entity_poly.pdbx_strand_id
1 'polypeptide(L)'
;SPVTTPLTDYSRTGANRYGTPGEMDTVVQTLTLSQDKGFTKTLDRGNYTDSMMAISAANFMAEQIKGVVTPTVEKYGMTQFVTHAGQIDAAAAALTKSNVVEYLASGTQAMKDKFVPDDGQYLCVPASTFKLLSISPEFLGIDALGEKALEKGVVGVFQGAKVTVLPSSYFPENTLAMIARKESLLLPKKITTYKTHTNPPGIDGWLMEGRVYYDAFVVGGKADGVWVLCDKDKQQAAPTITYTGGATDTIEIASPSASAIRYTINGGDPRYDRNALTYGSAIDTSDWEAGDYVIQAVAYGGSSTPFTSDVTKSTVAVSDA
;
A
#
# COMPACT_ATOMS: atom_id res chain seq x y z
N SER A 1 -9.55 -8.06 12.49
CA SER A 1 -10.68 -8.80 11.89
C SER A 1 -10.67 -10.21 12.44
N PRO A 2 -11.82 -10.87 12.62
CA PRO A 2 -11.85 -12.29 12.98
C PRO A 2 -11.21 -13.11 11.84
N VAL A 3 -10.47 -14.15 12.19
CA VAL A 3 -9.96 -15.12 11.22
C VAL A 3 -11.10 -16.06 10.81
N THR A 4 -11.27 -16.28 9.51
CA THR A 4 -12.32 -17.17 8.99
C THR A 4 -11.88 -18.62 9.02
N THR A 5 -12.79 -19.54 9.36
CA THR A 5 -12.56 -20.99 9.33
C THR A 5 -13.04 -21.59 8.01
N PRO A 6 -12.29 -22.53 7.38
CA PRO A 6 -12.76 -23.25 6.20
C PRO A 6 -14.07 -24.00 6.46
N LEU A 7 -14.93 -24.10 5.44
CA LEU A 7 -16.11 -24.96 5.53
C LEU A 7 -15.70 -26.43 5.42
N THR A 8 -16.17 -27.25 6.35
CA THR A 8 -16.06 -28.71 6.32
C THR A 8 -17.43 -29.35 6.13
N ASP A 9 -17.46 -30.58 5.61
CA ASP A 9 -18.71 -31.34 5.50
C ASP A 9 -19.36 -31.55 6.86
N TYR A 10 -20.68 -31.39 6.90
CA TYR A 10 -21.47 -31.59 8.12
C TYR A 10 -21.66 -33.08 8.43
N SER A 11 -21.20 -33.52 9.59
CA SER A 11 -21.49 -34.88 10.08
C SER A 11 -22.89 -34.95 10.71
N ARG A 12 -23.75 -35.82 10.19
CA ARG A 12 -25.10 -36.04 10.73
C ARG A 12 -25.12 -36.82 12.05
N THR A 13 -23.98 -37.37 12.46
CA THR A 13 -23.81 -38.16 13.69
C THR A 13 -22.58 -37.69 14.47
N GLY A 14 -22.49 -38.06 15.75
CA GLY A 14 -21.42 -37.60 16.65
C GLY A 14 -21.66 -36.21 17.26
N ALA A 15 -20.68 -35.76 18.05
CA ALA A 15 -20.74 -34.52 18.84
C ALA A 15 -20.25 -33.27 18.07
N ASN A 16 -19.17 -33.41 17.31
CA ASN A 16 -18.54 -32.31 16.54
C ASN A 16 -19.05 -32.27 15.10
N ARG A 17 -20.35 -31.99 14.94
CA ARG A 17 -21.05 -32.12 13.65
C ARG A 17 -20.63 -31.10 12.59
N TYR A 18 -20.16 -29.93 13.03
CA TYR A 18 -19.71 -28.83 12.18
C TYR A 18 -18.17 -28.81 12.01
N GLY A 19 -17.48 -29.89 12.41
CA GLY A 19 -16.02 -29.93 12.50
C GLY A 19 -15.52 -29.76 13.94
N THR A 20 -14.20 -29.86 14.14
CA THR A 20 -13.56 -29.68 15.44
C THR A 20 -13.62 -28.20 15.85
N PRO A 21 -14.23 -27.85 16.99
CA PRO A 21 -14.27 -26.47 17.46
C PRO A 21 -12.85 -25.94 17.68
N GLY A 22 -12.52 -24.83 17.02
CA GLY A 22 -11.32 -24.04 17.27
C GLY A 22 -11.68 -22.75 17.98
N GLU A 23 -10.72 -22.19 18.73
CA GLU A 23 -10.88 -20.87 19.35
C GLU A 23 -10.90 -19.76 18.29
N MET A 24 -11.61 -18.68 18.59
CA MET A 24 -11.66 -17.52 17.69
C MET A 24 -10.40 -16.67 17.86
N ASP A 25 -9.45 -16.81 16.94
CA ASP A 25 -8.24 -16.01 16.94
C ASP A 25 -8.51 -14.55 16.52
N THR A 26 -7.94 -13.62 17.29
CA THR A 26 -7.94 -12.19 16.94
C THR A 26 -6.54 -11.79 16.50
N VAL A 27 -6.39 -11.43 15.23
CA VAL A 27 -5.14 -10.86 14.71
C VAL A 27 -5.08 -9.38 15.04
N VAL A 28 -4.08 -8.97 15.84
CA VAL A 28 -3.81 -7.57 16.18
C VAL A 28 -2.59 -7.09 15.41
N GLN A 29 -2.78 -6.11 14.53
CA GLN A 29 -1.70 -5.44 13.83
C GLN A 29 -1.26 -4.21 14.63
N THR A 30 0.01 -4.15 15.02
CA THR A 30 0.59 -2.97 15.69
C THR A 30 1.16 -2.03 14.64
N LEU A 31 0.78 -0.75 14.69
CA LEU A 31 1.19 0.28 13.73
C LEU A 31 1.93 1.41 14.45
N THR A 32 3.12 1.75 13.96
CA THR A 32 3.98 2.79 14.55
C THR A 32 4.06 3.97 13.61
N LEU A 33 3.66 5.16 14.07
CA LEU A 33 3.69 6.38 13.27
C LEU A 33 5.11 6.96 13.19
N SER A 34 5.58 7.23 11.98
CA SER A 34 6.94 7.69 11.68
C SER A 34 7.01 9.13 11.16
N GLN A 35 5.96 9.66 10.53
CA GLN A 35 6.03 10.97 9.87
C GLN A 35 5.57 12.09 10.79
N ASP A 36 6.53 12.74 11.45
CA ASP A 36 6.30 13.99 12.21
C ASP A 36 6.93 15.17 11.45
N LYS A 37 6.09 16.00 10.83
CA LYS A 37 6.52 17.11 9.97
C LYS A 37 5.98 18.42 10.51
N GLY A 38 6.76 19.49 10.34
CA GLY A 38 6.34 20.84 10.69
C GLY A 38 6.79 21.88 9.69
N PHE A 39 6.17 23.04 9.76
CA PHE A 39 6.58 24.22 9.00
C PHE A 39 6.41 25.47 9.86
N THR A 40 7.17 26.50 9.53
CA THR A 40 7.09 27.82 10.16
C THR A 40 7.30 28.90 9.10
N LYS A 41 6.58 30.02 9.22
CA LYS A 41 6.79 31.21 8.39
C LYS A 41 6.36 32.47 9.13
N THR A 42 7.01 33.57 8.83
CA THR A 42 6.72 34.88 9.42
C THR A 42 6.20 35.84 8.36
N LEU A 43 5.40 36.81 8.79
CA LEU A 43 4.96 37.94 7.99
C LEU A 43 5.20 39.20 8.84
N ASP A 44 6.15 40.01 8.42
CA ASP A 44 6.45 41.29 9.06
C ASP A 44 5.38 42.34 8.72
N ARG A 45 5.07 43.25 9.65
CA ARG A 45 4.06 44.29 9.47
C ARG A 45 4.44 45.29 8.38
N GLY A 46 5.72 45.66 8.25
CA GLY A 46 6.20 46.53 7.19
C GLY A 46 5.92 45.92 5.81
N ASN A 47 6.31 44.66 5.62
CA ASN A 47 6.04 43.92 4.39
C ASN A 47 4.54 43.77 4.09
N TYR A 48 3.72 43.57 5.12
CA TYR A 48 2.27 43.52 4.97
C TYR A 48 1.70 44.84 4.44
N THR A 49 2.13 45.97 5.01
CA THR A 49 1.69 47.30 4.58
C THR A 49 2.23 47.66 3.19
N ASP A 50 3.50 47.38 2.90
CA ASP A 50 4.13 47.65 1.60
C ASP A 50 3.51 46.83 0.46
N SER A 51 2.98 45.65 0.77
CA SER A 51 2.25 44.81 -0.18
C SER A 51 0.81 45.28 -0.47
N MET A 52 0.38 46.43 0.06
CA MET A 52 -1.02 46.87 0.05
C MET A 52 -1.98 45.81 0.60
N MET A 53 -1.56 45.04 1.61
CA MET A 53 -2.31 43.94 2.22
C MET A 53 -2.64 42.77 1.26
N ALA A 54 -1.95 42.65 0.13
CA ALA A 54 -2.17 41.57 -0.83
C ALA A 54 -1.76 40.19 -0.29
N ILE A 55 -0.79 40.13 0.63
CA ILE A 55 -0.36 38.90 1.29
C ILE A 55 -0.95 38.84 2.70
N SER A 56 -1.63 37.75 3.07
CA SER A 56 -2.18 37.59 4.43
C SER A 56 -1.70 36.28 5.06
N ALA A 57 -1.55 36.29 6.38
CA ALA A 57 -1.16 35.09 7.12
C ALA A 57 -2.17 33.94 6.94
N ALA A 58 -3.46 34.27 6.86
CA ALA A 58 -4.52 33.31 6.61
C ALA A 58 -4.44 32.70 5.20
N ASN A 59 -4.22 33.53 4.18
CA ASN A 59 -4.09 33.05 2.79
C ASN A 59 -2.85 32.15 2.65
N PHE A 60 -1.71 32.55 3.23
CA PHE A 60 -0.52 31.70 3.25
C PHE A 60 -0.81 30.35 3.92
N MET A 61 -1.47 30.34 5.08
CA MET A 61 -1.80 29.09 5.77
C MET A 61 -2.69 28.17 4.92
N ALA A 62 -3.71 28.73 4.26
CA ALA A 62 -4.59 27.96 3.38
C ALA A 62 -3.84 27.37 2.17
N GLU A 63 -2.98 28.17 1.53
CA GLU A 63 -2.16 27.72 0.40
C GLU A 63 -1.10 26.69 0.83
N GLN A 64 -0.48 26.87 2.00
CA GLN A 64 0.48 25.91 2.54
C GLN A 64 -0.18 24.55 2.83
N ILE A 65 -1.39 24.56 3.39
CA ILE A 65 -2.14 23.33 3.66
C ILE A 65 -2.50 22.63 2.34
N LYS A 66 -3.10 23.36 1.39
CA LYS A 66 -3.57 22.80 0.12
C LYS A 66 -2.44 22.40 -0.83
N GLY A 67 -1.41 23.23 -0.95
CA GLY A 67 -0.35 23.09 -1.95
C GLY A 67 0.86 22.27 -1.48
N VAL A 68 1.08 22.15 -0.17
CA VAL A 68 2.26 21.45 0.37
C VAL A 68 1.88 20.33 1.32
N VAL A 69 1.10 20.62 2.37
CA VAL A 69 0.80 19.62 3.41
C VAL A 69 0.01 18.45 2.84
N THR A 70 -1.12 18.72 2.18
CA THR A 70 -1.98 17.68 1.60
C THR A 70 -1.22 16.82 0.57
N PRO A 71 -0.54 17.40 -0.45
CA PRO A 71 0.26 16.61 -1.39
C PRO A 71 1.37 15.80 -0.75
N THR A 72 2.03 16.32 0.29
CA THR A 72 3.10 15.58 0.99
C THR A 72 2.55 14.36 1.72
N VAL A 73 1.40 14.49 2.39
CA VAL A 73 0.73 13.38 3.06
C VAL A 73 0.25 12.34 2.05
N GLU A 74 -0.39 12.79 0.96
CA GLU A 74 -0.97 11.91 -0.06
C GLU A 74 0.11 11.16 -0.85
N LYS A 75 1.20 11.82 -1.22
CA LYS A 75 2.40 11.20 -1.84
C LYS A 75 2.94 10.08 -0.97
N TYR A 76 3.21 10.40 0.29
CA TYR A 76 3.72 9.42 1.25
C TYR A 76 2.75 8.25 1.41
N GLY A 77 1.44 8.54 1.54
CA GLY A 77 0.42 7.52 1.66
C GLY A 77 0.39 6.57 0.47
N MET A 78 0.40 7.12 -0.74
CA MET A 78 0.44 6.32 -1.97
C MET A 78 1.69 5.46 -2.05
N THR A 79 2.87 5.99 -1.67
CA THR A 79 4.09 5.18 -1.59
C THR A 79 3.93 4.01 -0.64
N GLN A 80 3.44 4.24 0.58
CA GLN A 80 3.23 3.16 1.55
C GLN A 80 2.21 2.13 1.07
N PHE A 81 1.10 2.57 0.46
CA PHE A 81 0.08 1.66 -0.06
C PHE A 81 0.60 0.81 -1.22
N VAL A 82 1.41 1.38 -2.10
CA VAL A 82 2.03 0.67 -3.22
C VAL A 82 3.08 -0.32 -2.73
N THR A 83 3.98 0.10 -1.83
CA THR A 83 5.04 -0.75 -1.29
C THR A 83 4.48 -1.91 -0.46
N HIS A 84 3.39 -1.69 0.28
CA HIS A 84 2.77 -2.69 1.15
C HIS A 84 1.47 -3.27 0.57
N ALA A 85 1.27 -3.21 -0.74
CA ALA A 85 0.12 -3.83 -1.39
C ALA A 85 0.12 -5.34 -1.16
N GLY A 86 -1.08 -5.93 -1.05
CA GLY A 86 -1.23 -7.37 -0.93
C GLY A 86 -0.87 -8.09 -2.22
N GLN A 87 -1.17 -7.45 -3.35
CA GLN A 87 -0.94 -7.96 -4.70
C GLN A 87 -0.26 -6.90 -5.56
N ILE A 88 0.81 -7.29 -6.24
CA ILE A 88 1.53 -6.43 -7.18
C ILE A 88 1.75 -7.26 -8.44
N ASP A 89 1.34 -6.72 -9.59
CA ASP A 89 1.59 -7.33 -10.89
C ASP A 89 2.47 -6.41 -11.74
N ALA A 90 3.44 -7.00 -12.44
CA ALA A 90 4.19 -6.32 -13.48
C ALA A 90 3.49 -6.46 -14.84
N ALA A 91 3.32 -5.35 -15.55
CA ALA A 91 2.80 -5.37 -16.91
C ALA A 91 3.76 -6.14 -17.82
N ALA A 92 3.25 -7.06 -18.63
CA ALA A 92 4.08 -7.83 -19.58
C ALA A 92 4.63 -6.95 -20.72
N ALA A 93 3.95 -5.85 -21.03
CA ALA A 93 4.35 -4.85 -22.02
C ALA A 93 3.91 -3.44 -21.56
N ALA A 94 4.48 -2.41 -22.17
CA ALA A 94 4.08 -1.03 -21.90
C ALA A 94 2.59 -0.81 -22.16
N LEU A 95 1.95 0.05 -21.34
CA LEU A 95 0.56 0.39 -21.52
C LEU A 95 0.31 1.14 -22.82
N THR A 96 -0.76 0.75 -23.49
CA THR A 96 -1.27 1.34 -24.70
C THR A 96 -2.79 1.45 -24.61
N LYS A 97 -3.39 2.21 -25.52
CA LYS A 97 -4.86 2.30 -25.63
C LYS A 97 -5.55 0.95 -25.86
N SER A 98 -4.83 -0.07 -26.33
CA SER A 98 -5.38 -1.37 -26.70
C SER A 98 -5.29 -2.43 -25.62
N ASN A 99 -4.43 -2.24 -24.60
CA ASN A 99 -4.22 -3.23 -23.52
C ASN A 99 -4.54 -2.68 -22.12
N VAL A 100 -4.74 -1.37 -21.97
CA VAL A 100 -4.97 -0.74 -20.65
C VAL A 100 -6.20 -1.31 -19.94
N VAL A 101 -7.29 -1.59 -20.66
CA VAL A 101 -8.51 -2.16 -20.08
C VAL A 101 -8.28 -3.59 -19.62
N GLU A 102 -7.55 -4.40 -20.39
CA GLU A 102 -7.22 -5.78 -20.04
C GLU A 102 -6.40 -5.85 -18.75
N TYR A 103 -5.34 -5.03 -18.63
CA TYR A 103 -4.55 -4.96 -17.40
C TYR A 103 -5.33 -4.45 -16.18
N LEU A 104 -6.26 -3.52 -16.36
CA LEU A 104 -7.11 -3.06 -15.25
C LEU A 104 -8.18 -4.10 -14.88
N ALA A 105 -8.68 -4.85 -15.86
CA ALA A 105 -9.60 -5.96 -15.65
C ALA A 105 -8.93 -7.12 -14.90
N SER A 106 -7.66 -7.43 -15.19
CA SER A 106 -6.92 -8.47 -14.47
C SER A 106 -6.77 -8.14 -12.98
N GLY A 107 -6.58 -6.87 -12.62
CA GLY A 107 -6.56 -6.45 -11.22
C GLY A 107 -7.91 -6.63 -10.51
N THR A 108 -9.01 -6.31 -11.21
CA THR A 108 -10.36 -6.55 -10.68
C THR A 108 -10.63 -8.06 -10.52
N GLN A 109 -10.17 -8.87 -11.46
CA GLN A 109 -10.24 -10.33 -11.38
C GLN A 109 -9.42 -10.86 -10.19
N ALA A 110 -8.18 -10.41 -10.01
CA ALA A 110 -7.32 -10.85 -8.92
C ALA A 110 -7.93 -10.57 -7.54
N MET A 111 -8.60 -9.42 -7.37
CA MET A 111 -9.34 -9.10 -6.15
C MET A 111 -10.57 -10.01 -5.95
N LYS A 112 -11.31 -10.32 -7.03
CA LYS A 112 -12.47 -11.21 -6.99
C LYS A 112 -12.09 -12.65 -6.68
N ASP A 113 -10.99 -13.14 -7.23
CA ASP A 113 -10.46 -14.48 -6.97
C ASP A 113 -10.04 -14.66 -5.50
N LYS A 114 -9.82 -13.54 -4.77
CA LYS A 114 -9.60 -13.52 -3.32
C LYS A 114 -10.84 -13.16 -2.51
N PHE A 115 -12.03 -13.18 -3.12
CA PHE A 115 -13.30 -12.87 -2.47
C PHE A 115 -13.34 -11.47 -1.84
N VAL A 116 -12.59 -10.50 -2.38
CA VAL A 116 -12.68 -9.11 -1.94
C VAL A 116 -14.04 -8.55 -2.37
N PRO A 117 -14.83 -7.98 -1.45
CA PRO A 117 -16.10 -7.35 -1.81
C PRO A 117 -15.95 -6.21 -2.82
N ASP A 118 -16.91 -6.10 -3.74
CA ASP A 118 -16.94 -5.05 -4.78
C ASP A 118 -17.24 -3.65 -4.21
N ASP A 119 -17.70 -3.55 -2.97
CA ASP A 119 -18.09 -2.29 -2.35
C ASP A 119 -16.89 -1.43 -1.93
N GLY A 120 -16.96 -0.12 -2.19
CA GLY A 120 -15.95 0.83 -1.74
C GLY A 120 -14.57 0.63 -2.37
N GLN A 121 -14.51 0.04 -3.57
CA GLN A 121 -13.30 -0.05 -4.38
C GLN A 121 -13.04 1.26 -5.15
N TYR A 122 -11.79 1.68 -5.17
CA TYR A 122 -11.31 2.85 -5.91
C TYR A 122 -10.20 2.44 -6.85
N LEU A 123 -10.34 2.82 -8.12
CA LEU A 123 -9.28 2.71 -9.11
C LEU A 123 -8.52 4.04 -9.16
N CYS A 124 -7.37 4.08 -8.51
CA CYS A 124 -6.45 5.21 -8.51
C CYS A 124 -5.52 5.10 -9.72
N VAL A 125 -5.62 6.05 -10.65
CA VAL A 125 -4.80 6.06 -11.87
C VAL A 125 -3.99 7.35 -12.00
N PRO A 126 -2.72 7.27 -12.41
CA PRO A 126 -1.97 8.42 -12.91
C PRO A 126 -2.68 9.04 -14.12
N ALA A 127 -2.55 10.35 -14.29
CA ALA A 127 -3.11 11.08 -15.43
C ALA A 127 -2.65 10.50 -16.80
N SER A 128 -1.43 9.95 -16.88
CA SER A 128 -0.92 9.27 -18.08
C SER A 128 -1.71 8.01 -18.43
N THR A 129 -2.00 7.16 -17.44
CA THR A 129 -2.81 5.94 -17.61
C THR A 129 -4.26 6.29 -17.93
N PHE A 130 -4.81 7.32 -17.27
CA PHE A 130 -6.17 7.79 -17.55
C PHE A 130 -6.33 8.28 -19.00
N LYS A 131 -5.32 8.96 -19.55
CA LYS A 131 -5.31 9.35 -20.97
C LYS A 131 -5.40 8.15 -21.91
N LEU A 132 -4.72 7.05 -21.59
CA LEU A 132 -4.79 5.82 -22.40
C LEU A 132 -6.14 5.14 -22.27
N LEU A 133 -6.71 5.14 -21.07
CA LEU A 133 -8.04 4.59 -20.79
C LEU A 133 -9.14 5.36 -21.52
N SER A 134 -9.07 6.70 -21.58
CA SER A 134 -10.10 7.52 -22.22
C SER A 134 -10.14 7.40 -23.75
N ILE A 135 -9.03 7.00 -24.38
CA ILE A 135 -8.92 6.79 -25.83
C ILE A 135 -8.98 5.31 -26.22
N SER A 136 -9.25 4.41 -25.27
CA SER A 136 -9.35 2.99 -25.58
C SER A 136 -10.61 2.72 -26.42
N PRO A 137 -10.52 1.83 -27.43
CA PRO A 137 -11.67 1.52 -28.28
C PRO A 137 -12.82 0.91 -27.50
N GLU A 138 -12.53 0.15 -26.43
CA GLU A 138 -13.53 -0.45 -25.55
C GLU A 138 -14.31 0.59 -24.74
N PHE A 139 -13.69 1.74 -24.43
CA PHE A 139 -14.36 2.83 -23.73
C PHE A 139 -15.14 3.74 -24.71
N LEU A 140 -14.61 3.95 -25.90
CA LEU A 140 -15.26 4.74 -26.96
C LEU A 140 -16.46 4.03 -27.61
N GLY A 141 -16.53 2.70 -27.53
CA GLY A 141 -17.63 1.89 -28.08
C GLY A 141 -18.90 1.82 -27.22
N ILE A 142 -18.93 2.44 -26.03
CA ILE A 142 -20.11 2.46 -25.14
C ILE A 142 -20.98 3.68 -25.47
N ASP A 143 -21.86 3.50 -26.45
CA ASP A 143 -22.73 4.58 -26.95
C ASP A 143 -23.85 4.95 -25.95
N ALA A 144 -24.17 6.24 -25.87
CA ALA A 144 -25.13 6.95 -24.99
C ALA A 144 -24.83 7.08 -23.48
N LEU A 145 -24.20 6.11 -22.81
CA LEU A 145 -23.83 6.23 -21.38
C LEU A 145 -22.43 6.82 -21.16
N GLY A 146 -21.53 6.64 -22.12
CA GLY A 146 -20.17 7.21 -22.10
C GLY A 146 -20.13 8.71 -22.37
N GLU A 147 -21.07 9.25 -23.16
CA GLU A 147 -21.05 10.64 -23.63
C GLU A 147 -21.11 11.67 -22.48
N LYS A 148 -22.02 11.49 -21.51
CA LYS A 148 -22.13 12.38 -20.33
C LYS A 148 -21.00 12.24 -19.31
N ALA A 149 -20.36 11.07 -19.27
CA ALA A 149 -19.22 10.79 -18.40
C ALA A 149 -17.93 11.38 -18.99
N LEU A 150 -17.77 11.25 -20.31
CA LEU A 150 -16.67 11.82 -21.08
C LEU A 150 -16.73 13.35 -21.14
N GLU A 151 -17.93 13.93 -21.29
CA GLU A 151 -18.17 15.38 -21.33
C GLU A 151 -17.77 16.09 -20.01
N LYS A 152 -17.78 15.36 -18.88
CA LYS A 152 -17.27 15.84 -17.58
C LYS A 152 -15.83 15.42 -17.30
N GLY A 153 -15.18 14.67 -18.19
CA GLY A 153 -13.83 14.13 -17.99
C GLY A 153 -13.73 13.10 -16.87
N VAL A 154 -14.84 12.46 -16.48
CA VAL A 154 -14.91 11.53 -15.35
C VAL A 154 -15.41 10.17 -15.84
N VAL A 155 -14.52 9.19 -15.88
CA VAL A 155 -14.94 7.78 -15.89
C VAL A 155 -15.53 7.50 -14.51
N GLY A 156 -16.86 7.44 -14.39
CA GLY A 156 -17.50 7.39 -13.07
C GLY A 156 -17.20 6.11 -12.29
N VAL A 157 -17.21 4.96 -12.98
CA VAL A 157 -17.02 3.63 -12.40
C VAL A 157 -16.40 2.73 -13.48
N PHE A 158 -15.36 1.97 -13.14
CA PHE A 158 -14.77 0.91 -13.97
C PHE A 158 -14.94 -0.42 -13.24
N GLN A 159 -15.71 -1.35 -13.81
CA GLN A 159 -16.00 -2.68 -13.23
C GLN A 159 -16.40 -2.69 -11.74
N GLY A 160 -17.12 -1.68 -11.28
CA GLY A 160 -17.56 -1.53 -9.89
C GLY A 160 -16.65 -0.63 -9.03
N ALA A 161 -15.41 -0.38 -9.45
CA ALA A 161 -14.48 0.52 -8.77
C ALA A 161 -14.65 1.97 -9.23
N LYS A 162 -14.65 2.93 -8.30
CA LYS A 162 -14.72 4.36 -8.62
C LYS A 162 -13.37 4.85 -9.14
N VAL A 163 -13.32 5.37 -10.37
CA VAL A 163 -12.06 5.88 -10.94
C VAL A 163 -11.72 7.23 -10.32
N THR A 164 -10.49 7.35 -9.82
CA THR A 164 -9.92 8.55 -9.22
C THR A 164 -8.62 8.87 -9.92
N VAL A 165 -8.59 9.99 -10.64
CA VAL A 165 -7.40 10.45 -11.35
C VAL A 165 -6.56 11.28 -10.38
N LEU A 166 -5.30 10.88 -10.20
CA LEU A 166 -4.34 11.61 -9.37
C LEU A 166 -3.15 12.08 -10.21
N PRO A 167 -2.46 13.15 -9.81
CA PRO A 167 -1.23 13.56 -10.48
C PRO A 167 -0.20 12.42 -10.47
N SER A 168 0.53 12.21 -11.58
CA SER A 168 1.53 11.13 -11.64
C SER A 168 2.61 11.28 -10.57
N SER A 169 2.90 12.50 -10.11
CA SER A 169 3.86 12.77 -9.02
C SER A 169 3.42 12.27 -7.65
N TYR A 170 2.18 11.81 -7.50
CA TYR A 170 1.69 11.20 -6.26
C TYR A 170 2.09 9.75 -6.13
N PHE A 171 2.30 9.07 -7.26
CA PHE A 171 2.68 7.67 -7.27
C PHE A 171 4.20 7.53 -7.24
N PRO A 172 4.71 6.42 -6.66
CA PRO A 172 6.07 5.99 -6.93
C PRO A 172 6.31 5.85 -8.44
N GLU A 173 7.54 6.12 -8.87
CA GLU A 173 7.92 5.97 -10.27
C GLU A 173 7.63 4.55 -10.77
N ASN A 174 7.20 4.44 -12.04
CA ASN A 174 6.80 3.19 -12.69
C ASN A 174 5.51 2.54 -12.15
N THR A 175 4.70 3.25 -11.35
CA THR A 175 3.36 2.79 -10.97
C THR A 175 2.37 3.14 -12.07
N LEU A 176 1.66 2.13 -12.58
CA LEU A 176 0.73 2.28 -13.69
C LEU A 176 -0.72 2.45 -13.23
N ALA A 177 -1.15 1.72 -12.21
CA ALA A 177 -2.47 1.82 -11.60
C ALA A 177 -2.49 1.19 -10.20
N MET A 178 -3.47 1.56 -9.38
CA MET A 178 -3.75 0.89 -8.10
C MET A 178 -5.26 0.75 -7.94
N ILE A 179 -5.73 -0.45 -7.59
CA ILE A 179 -7.10 -0.68 -7.13
C ILE A 179 -7.05 -0.94 -5.64
N ALA A 180 -7.82 -0.18 -4.87
CA ALA A 180 -7.84 -0.34 -3.42
C ALA A 180 -9.24 -0.23 -2.84
N ARG A 181 -9.56 -1.11 -1.89
CA ARG A 181 -10.77 -1.02 -1.08
C ARG A 181 -10.53 -0.14 0.14
N LYS A 182 -11.51 0.72 0.46
CA LYS A 182 -11.42 1.68 1.57
C LYS A 182 -11.01 1.06 2.91
N GLU A 183 -11.48 -0.15 3.23
CA GLU A 183 -11.18 -0.80 4.51
C GLU A 183 -9.79 -1.44 4.59
N SER A 184 -9.09 -1.54 3.47
CA SER A 184 -7.73 -2.10 3.40
C SER A 184 -6.67 -1.01 3.62
N LEU A 185 -7.03 0.26 3.51
CA LEU A 185 -6.12 1.40 3.65
C LEU A 185 -6.37 2.16 4.96
N LEU A 186 -5.29 2.53 5.63
CA LEU A 186 -5.31 3.40 6.81
C LEU A 186 -4.36 4.58 6.60
N LEU A 187 -4.84 5.81 6.77
CA LEU A 187 -4.05 7.03 6.76
C LEU A 187 -4.26 7.81 8.07
N PRO A 188 -3.83 7.28 9.22
CA PRO A 188 -4.03 7.94 10.51
C PRO A 188 -3.27 9.26 10.59
N LYS A 189 -3.97 10.31 11.05
CA LYS A 189 -3.40 11.60 11.43
C LYS A 189 -3.61 11.78 12.92
N LYS A 190 -2.54 11.66 13.72
CA LYS A 190 -2.61 11.76 15.18
C LYS A 190 -2.55 13.22 15.65
N ILE A 191 -1.73 14.03 15.00
CA ILE A 191 -1.62 15.47 15.30
C ILE A 191 -1.79 16.22 14.00
N THR A 192 -2.65 17.22 14.00
CA THR A 192 -2.73 18.21 12.93
C THR A 192 -3.07 19.54 13.59
N THR A 193 -2.05 20.35 13.81
CA THR A 193 -2.18 21.62 14.54
C THR A 193 -1.60 22.72 13.68
N TYR A 194 -2.38 23.78 13.49
CA TYR A 194 -1.96 25.00 12.80
C TYR A 194 -2.21 26.18 13.72
N LYS A 195 -1.21 27.04 13.89
CA LYS A 195 -1.26 28.20 14.77
C LYS A 195 -0.79 29.42 14.02
N THR A 196 -1.46 30.54 14.27
CA THR A 196 -1.00 31.86 13.85
C THR A 196 -0.92 32.73 15.09
N HIS A 197 0.29 33.18 15.42
CA HIS A 197 0.57 34.10 16.51
C HIS A 197 0.61 35.53 15.98
N THR A 198 -0.07 36.44 16.66
CA THR A 198 0.00 37.89 16.41
C THR A 198 0.97 38.53 17.38
N ASN A 199 1.95 39.26 16.88
CA ASN A 199 3.02 39.92 17.64
C ASN A 199 3.73 38.99 18.63
N PRO A 200 4.30 37.86 18.17
CA PRO A 200 5.11 37.02 19.03
C PRO A 200 6.39 37.76 19.45
N PRO A 201 7.03 37.36 20.58
CA PRO A 201 8.28 37.97 21.00
C PRO A 201 9.33 37.95 19.88
N GLY A 202 9.88 39.12 19.55
CA GLY A 202 10.93 39.28 18.54
C GLY A 202 10.46 39.47 17.10
N ILE A 203 9.14 39.52 16.82
CA ILE A 203 8.60 39.78 15.47
C ILE A 203 7.45 40.79 15.57
N ASP A 204 7.56 41.90 14.84
CA ASP A 204 6.44 42.84 14.69
C ASP A 204 5.55 42.42 13.51
N GLY A 205 4.59 41.53 13.75
CA GLY A 205 3.78 40.95 12.69
C GLY A 205 3.14 39.62 13.08
N TRP A 206 3.17 38.64 12.18
CA TRP A 206 2.55 37.33 12.36
C TRP A 206 3.56 36.20 12.24
N LEU A 207 3.43 35.17 13.09
CA LEU A 207 4.16 33.91 13.00
C LEU A 207 3.16 32.77 12.77
N MET A 208 3.36 32.00 11.70
CA MET A 208 2.50 30.92 11.25
C MET A 208 3.24 29.60 11.39
N GLU A 209 2.69 28.67 12.15
CA GLU A 209 3.32 27.39 12.45
C GLU A 209 2.35 26.23 12.25
N GLY A 210 2.87 25.10 11.79
CA GLY A 210 2.09 23.88 11.63
C GLY A 210 2.89 22.64 12.03
N ARG A 211 2.19 21.66 12.60
CA ARG A 211 2.70 20.30 12.86
C ARG A 211 1.68 19.26 12.42
N VAL A 212 2.15 18.28 11.67
CA VAL A 212 1.35 17.15 11.17
C VAL A 212 2.10 15.87 11.50
N TYR A 213 1.50 15.05 12.38
CA TYR A 213 2.00 13.73 12.75
C TYR A 213 1.06 12.67 12.18
N TYR A 214 1.55 11.91 11.21
CA TYR A 214 0.74 10.99 10.40
C TYR A 214 1.55 9.76 9.98
N ASP A 215 0.86 8.77 9.43
CA ASP A 215 1.48 7.67 8.70
C ASP A 215 0.43 7.01 7.79
N ALA A 216 0.82 5.99 7.02
CA ALA A 216 -0.03 5.26 6.10
C ALA A 216 0.28 3.77 6.13
N PHE A 217 -0.76 2.93 6.18
CA PHE A 217 -0.62 1.49 6.33
C PHE A 217 -1.65 0.72 5.50
N VAL A 218 -1.29 -0.49 5.11
CA VAL A 218 -2.21 -1.51 4.61
C VAL A 218 -2.58 -2.47 5.75
N VAL A 219 -3.87 -2.76 5.87
CA VAL A 219 -4.39 -3.68 6.89
C VAL A 219 -4.08 -5.11 6.44
N GLY A 220 -3.20 -5.82 7.16
CA GLY A 220 -2.69 -7.12 6.73
C GLY A 220 -3.78 -8.16 6.46
N GLY A 221 -4.77 -8.27 7.35
CA GLY A 221 -5.90 -9.18 7.17
C GLY A 221 -6.89 -8.79 6.05
N LYS A 222 -6.66 -7.66 5.37
CA LYS A 222 -7.43 -7.20 4.21
C LYS A 222 -6.50 -6.75 3.07
N ALA A 223 -5.24 -7.22 3.07
CA ALA A 223 -4.21 -6.77 2.15
C ALA A 223 -4.55 -7.11 0.69
N ASP A 224 -5.23 -8.23 0.44
CA ASP A 224 -5.76 -8.61 -0.88
C ASP A 224 -6.71 -7.55 -1.48
N GLY A 225 -7.25 -6.65 -0.65
CA GLY A 225 -8.04 -5.52 -1.10
C GLY A 225 -7.21 -4.36 -1.70
N VAL A 226 -5.89 -4.52 -1.86
CA VAL A 226 -4.97 -3.57 -2.49
C VAL A 226 -4.18 -4.28 -3.58
N TRP A 227 -4.45 -3.89 -4.82
CA TRP A 227 -3.78 -4.38 -6.02
C TRP A 227 -3.06 -3.24 -6.72
N VAL A 228 -1.85 -3.50 -7.22
CA VAL A 228 -1.01 -2.52 -7.92
C VAL A 228 -0.50 -3.09 -9.24
N LEU A 229 -0.54 -2.27 -10.28
CA LEU A 229 0.14 -2.52 -11.54
C LEU A 229 1.42 -1.69 -11.63
N CYS A 230 2.54 -2.32 -11.90
CA CYS A 230 3.82 -1.66 -12.17
C CYS A 230 4.33 -1.95 -13.58
N ASP A 231 5.30 -1.16 -14.06
CA ASP A 231 5.94 -1.43 -15.35
C ASP A 231 6.64 -2.79 -15.37
N LYS A 232 6.84 -3.28 -16.60
CA LYS A 232 7.60 -4.49 -16.88
C LYS A 232 8.94 -4.48 -16.15
N ASP A 233 9.27 -5.60 -15.52
CA ASP A 233 10.55 -5.84 -14.84
C ASP A 233 10.83 -4.86 -13.67
N LYS A 234 9.79 -4.21 -13.11
CA LYS A 234 9.90 -3.34 -11.93
C LYS A 234 9.47 -4.00 -10.62
N GLN A 235 8.82 -5.17 -10.70
CA GLN A 235 8.55 -6.01 -9.55
C GLN A 235 9.81 -6.76 -9.11
N GLN A 236 10.08 -6.75 -7.81
CA GLN A 236 11.19 -7.51 -7.23
C GLN A 236 10.96 -9.02 -7.37
N ALA A 237 12.04 -9.76 -7.64
CA ALA A 237 11.97 -11.22 -7.74
C ALA A 237 11.54 -11.85 -6.41
N ALA A 238 10.63 -12.82 -6.46
CA ALA A 238 10.20 -13.57 -5.28
C ALA A 238 11.42 -14.22 -4.58
N PRO A 239 11.53 -14.15 -3.24
CA PRO A 239 12.61 -14.79 -2.51
C PRO A 239 12.62 -16.30 -2.74
N THR A 240 13.80 -16.87 -2.92
CA THR A 240 14.01 -18.32 -2.88
C THR A 240 14.45 -18.70 -1.48
N ILE A 241 13.76 -19.65 -0.85
CA ILE A 241 14.08 -20.17 0.48
C ILE A 241 14.69 -21.56 0.28
N THR A 242 15.95 -21.74 0.67
CA THR A 242 16.68 -23.01 0.57
C THR A 242 17.03 -23.49 1.97
N TYR A 243 16.60 -24.71 2.31
CA TYR A 243 17.02 -25.40 3.53
C TYR A 243 18.11 -26.42 3.18
N THR A 244 19.24 -26.33 3.87
CA THR A 244 20.33 -27.31 3.76
C THR A 244 20.39 -28.10 5.06
N GLY A 245 19.92 -29.35 5.04
CA GLY A 245 20.01 -30.27 6.17
C GLY A 245 21.38 -30.96 6.26
N GLY A 246 21.92 -31.16 7.46
CA GLY A 246 23.20 -31.85 7.69
C GLY A 246 23.94 -31.41 8.96
N ALA A 247 25.26 -31.27 8.90
CA ALA A 247 26.08 -30.87 10.06
C ALA A 247 25.93 -29.37 10.46
N THR A 248 25.26 -28.57 9.63
CA THR A 248 24.90 -27.16 9.87
C THR A 248 23.54 -26.93 9.24
N ASP A 249 22.47 -27.22 9.99
CA ASP A 249 21.11 -26.99 9.53
C ASP A 249 20.88 -25.48 9.38
N THR A 250 20.81 -25.04 8.12
CA THR A 250 20.75 -23.61 7.80
C THR A 250 19.71 -23.31 6.73
N ILE A 251 19.08 -22.15 6.86
CA ILE A 251 18.13 -21.61 5.88
C ILE A 251 18.76 -20.39 5.22
N GLU A 252 18.86 -20.43 3.90
CA GLU A 252 19.29 -19.33 3.07
C GLU A 252 18.09 -18.73 2.33
N ILE A 253 18.01 -17.39 2.35
CA ILE A 253 16.98 -16.65 1.62
C ILE A 253 17.65 -15.72 0.61
N ALA A 254 17.33 -15.88 -0.66
CA ALA A 254 17.94 -15.12 -1.74
C ALA A 254 16.89 -14.42 -2.60
N SER A 255 17.09 -13.12 -2.84
CA SER A 255 16.37 -12.35 -3.86
C SER A 255 17.36 -11.34 -4.45
N PRO A 256 17.86 -11.54 -5.69
CA PRO A 256 18.86 -10.66 -6.29
C PRO A 256 18.39 -9.20 -6.36
N SER A 257 19.26 -8.25 -6.03
CA SER A 257 18.98 -6.81 -6.07
C SER A 257 17.91 -6.31 -5.09
N ALA A 258 17.45 -7.14 -4.15
CA ALA A 258 16.56 -6.70 -3.08
C ALA A 258 17.28 -5.70 -2.16
N SER A 259 16.57 -4.66 -1.73
CA SER A 259 17.09 -3.70 -0.75
C SER A 259 17.05 -4.28 0.67
N ALA A 260 16.02 -5.07 0.96
CA ALA A 260 15.84 -5.79 2.20
C ALA A 260 14.96 -7.02 1.97
N ILE A 261 15.19 -8.07 2.75
CA ILE A 261 14.33 -9.25 2.78
C ILE A 261 13.76 -9.38 4.18
N ARG A 262 12.44 -9.51 4.31
CA ARG A 262 11.78 -9.79 5.59
C ARG A 262 11.20 -11.19 5.57
N TYR A 263 11.29 -11.89 6.69
CA TYR A 263 10.78 -13.25 6.83
C TYR A 263 10.14 -13.50 8.19
N THR A 264 9.31 -14.52 8.25
CA THR A 264 8.68 -15.04 9.46
C THR A 264 8.88 -16.56 9.51
N ILE A 265 8.83 -17.13 10.71
CA ILE A 265 8.98 -18.58 10.95
C ILE A 265 7.67 -19.25 11.42
N ASN A 266 6.65 -18.43 11.69
CA ASN A 266 5.33 -18.82 12.19
C ASN A 266 4.25 -18.82 11.09
N GLY A 267 4.63 -18.61 9.83
CA GLY A 267 3.70 -18.52 8.70
C GLY A 267 2.85 -17.25 8.62
N GLY A 268 3.16 -16.20 9.39
CA GLY A 268 2.53 -14.89 9.26
C GLY A 268 3.11 -14.09 8.09
N ASP A 269 2.31 -13.27 7.41
CA ASP A 269 2.80 -12.47 6.27
C ASP A 269 3.88 -11.48 6.75
N PRO A 270 5.15 -11.57 6.25
CA PRO A 270 6.24 -10.73 6.74
C PRO A 270 6.06 -9.23 6.50
N ARG A 271 5.15 -8.83 5.61
CA ARG A 271 4.84 -7.42 5.33
C ARG A 271 4.09 -6.76 6.48
N TYR A 272 3.31 -7.52 7.24
CA TYR A 272 2.36 -7.00 8.24
C TYR A 272 2.57 -7.58 9.64
N ASP A 273 3.32 -8.69 9.76
CA ASP A 273 3.62 -9.31 11.04
C ASP A 273 4.66 -8.49 11.83
N ARG A 274 4.40 -8.33 13.13
CA ARG A 274 5.32 -7.69 14.08
C ARG A 274 6.57 -8.53 14.31
N ASN A 275 6.44 -9.85 14.26
CA ASN A 275 7.53 -10.80 14.51
C ASN A 275 8.40 -11.03 13.25
N ALA A 276 8.10 -10.34 12.14
CA ALA A 276 8.88 -10.46 10.93
C ALA A 276 10.30 -9.89 11.10
N LEU A 277 11.29 -10.75 10.89
CA LEU A 277 12.72 -10.48 11.01
C LEU A 277 13.29 -10.01 9.67
N THR A 278 14.39 -9.27 9.72
CA THR A 278 15.15 -8.86 8.53
C THR A 278 16.27 -9.87 8.29
N TYR A 279 16.34 -10.44 7.09
CA TYR A 279 17.40 -11.37 6.71
C TYR A 279 18.71 -10.60 6.46
N GLY A 280 19.77 -10.99 7.16
CA GLY A 280 21.11 -10.42 7.01
C GLY A 280 22.20 -11.46 6.75
N SER A 281 21.97 -12.70 7.16
CA SER A 281 22.86 -13.86 6.97
C SER A 281 22.02 -15.14 7.03
N ALA A 282 22.62 -16.27 6.65
CA ALA A 282 22.00 -17.59 6.82
C ALA A 282 21.48 -17.77 8.25
N ILE A 283 20.28 -18.34 8.35
CA ILE A 283 19.60 -18.59 9.63
C ILE A 283 20.07 -19.95 10.12
N ASP A 284 20.66 -19.97 11.31
CA ASP A 284 21.04 -21.20 12.01
C ASP A 284 19.80 -21.79 12.69
N THR A 285 19.50 -23.06 12.41
CA THR A 285 18.38 -23.79 13.02
C THR A 285 18.83 -24.79 14.06
N SER A 286 20.11 -24.80 14.46
CA SER A 286 20.67 -25.76 15.43
C SER A 286 19.98 -25.72 16.79
N ASP A 287 19.45 -24.56 17.20
CA ASP A 287 18.74 -24.36 18.48
C ASP A 287 17.21 -24.52 18.34
N TRP A 288 16.69 -24.90 17.17
CA TRP A 288 15.26 -25.05 16.96
C TRP A 288 14.80 -26.43 17.41
N GLU A 289 13.70 -26.48 18.16
CA GLU A 289 13.06 -27.75 18.52
C GLU A 289 12.62 -28.50 17.25
N ALA A 290 12.70 -29.83 17.27
CA ALA A 290 12.25 -30.62 16.13
C ALA A 290 10.76 -30.37 15.81
N GLY A 291 10.47 -30.21 14.53
CA GLY A 291 9.12 -29.90 14.07
C GLY A 291 9.07 -29.21 12.71
N ASP A 292 7.85 -28.98 12.25
CA ASP A 292 7.56 -28.30 10.99
C ASP A 292 7.43 -26.79 11.22
N TYR A 293 8.34 -26.02 10.62
CA TYR A 293 8.31 -24.56 10.63
C TYR A 293 7.83 -24.05 9.28
N VAL A 294 6.92 -23.07 9.32
CA VAL A 294 6.39 -22.44 8.11
C VAL A 294 7.10 -21.10 7.91
N ILE A 295 8.03 -21.07 6.98
CA ILE A 295 8.79 -19.88 6.64
C ILE A 295 8.07 -19.14 5.53
N GLN A 296 7.79 -17.86 5.76
CA GLN A 296 7.38 -16.94 4.71
C GLN A 296 8.41 -15.85 4.54
N ALA A 297 8.69 -15.46 3.29
CA ALA A 297 9.64 -14.40 2.99
C ALA A 297 9.10 -13.45 1.91
N VAL A 298 9.45 -12.18 2.03
CA VAL A 298 9.16 -11.12 1.06
C VAL A 298 10.42 -10.28 0.83
N ALA A 299 10.68 -9.90 -0.41
CA ALA A 299 11.77 -9.00 -0.77
C ALA A 299 11.21 -7.61 -1.10
N TYR A 300 11.78 -6.60 -0.43
CA TYR A 300 11.55 -5.21 -0.77
C TYR A 300 12.48 -4.80 -1.90
N GLY A 301 11.90 -4.09 -2.84
CA GLY A 301 12.53 -3.64 -4.06
C GLY A 301 13.75 -2.73 -3.86
N GLY A 302 14.72 -2.84 -4.75
CA GLY A 302 15.86 -1.93 -4.87
C GLY A 302 15.62 -0.79 -5.85
N SER A 303 16.66 -0.08 -6.26
CA SER A 303 16.56 1.01 -7.24
C SER A 303 16.11 0.55 -8.64
N SER A 304 16.44 -0.69 -9.04
CA SER A 304 16.06 -1.27 -10.33
C SER A 304 14.61 -1.75 -10.38
N THR A 305 14.15 -2.31 -9.27
CA THR A 305 12.90 -3.06 -9.08
C THR A 305 12.21 -2.52 -7.83
N PRO A 306 11.65 -1.30 -7.85
CA PRO A 306 11.22 -0.60 -6.62
C PRO A 306 9.97 -1.19 -5.97
N PHE A 307 9.28 -2.12 -6.64
CA PHE A 307 8.06 -2.74 -6.13
C PHE A 307 8.37 -4.02 -5.37
N THR A 308 7.61 -4.28 -4.32
CA THR A 308 7.74 -5.45 -3.46
C THR A 308 7.46 -6.74 -4.23
N SER A 309 8.17 -7.81 -3.88
CA SER A 309 7.97 -9.12 -4.50
C SER A 309 6.70 -9.80 -4.02
N ASP A 310 6.33 -10.90 -4.67
CA ASP A 310 5.42 -11.88 -4.08
C ASP A 310 6.00 -12.48 -2.79
N VAL A 311 5.12 -13.00 -1.94
CA VAL A 311 5.49 -13.73 -0.72
C VAL A 311 5.72 -15.19 -1.06
N THR A 312 6.92 -15.69 -0.75
CA THR A 312 7.25 -17.11 -0.87
C THR A 312 6.95 -17.81 0.44
N LYS A 313 6.34 -19.00 0.38
CA LYS A 313 6.09 -19.88 1.53
C LYS A 313 6.85 -21.20 1.36
N SER A 314 7.57 -21.62 2.38
CA SER A 314 8.24 -22.93 2.44
C SER A 314 8.02 -23.58 3.81
N THR A 315 7.87 -24.90 3.85
CA THR A 315 7.83 -25.65 5.10
C THR A 315 9.18 -26.33 5.30
N VAL A 316 9.81 -26.08 6.43
CA VAL A 316 11.09 -26.67 6.83
C VAL A 316 10.85 -27.61 7.99
N ALA A 317 11.18 -28.89 7.80
CA ALA A 317 11.16 -29.88 8.85
C ALA A 317 12.54 -29.92 9.51
N VAL A 318 12.64 -29.46 10.75
CA VAL A 318 13.83 -29.62 11.59
C VAL A 318 13.71 -30.97 12.28
N SER A 319 14.71 -31.84 12.08
CA SER A 319 14.78 -33.16 12.72
C SER A 319 15.60 -33.10 14.01
N ASP A 320 15.28 -33.94 14.99
CA ASP A 320 16.18 -34.19 16.11
C ASP A 320 17.54 -34.69 15.60
N ALA A 321 18.62 -34.15 16.15
CA ALA A 321 20.00 -34.57 15.87
C ALA A 321 20.31 -36.00 16.35
#